data_AF-V4ZPG9-F1
#
_entry.id   AF-V4ZPG9-F1
#
_cell.length_a   1.000
_cell.length_b   1.000
_cell.length_c   1.000
_cell.angle_alpha   90.00
_cell.angle_beta   90.00
_cell.angle_gamma   90.00
#
_symmetry.space_group_name_H-M   'P 1'
#
loop_
_entity.id
_entity.type
_entity.pdbx_description
1 polymer ?
#
loop_
_entity_poly.entity_id
_entity_poly.type
_entity_poly.pdbx_seq_one_letter_code
_entity_poly.pdbx_strand_id
1 'polypeptide(L)'
;MDVPELDCRRGGLATLAGQLVALAVLLRPLPSGLSAADTTQGIAFFAALPLVSLIGGAYAVLGGLYSGVDPFVAGSSLAVVSLTLGLGLGLAPAAVISTAGLGLSVFAVVAVLASLRAM
;
A
#
# COMPACT_ATOMS: atom_id res chain seq x y z
N MET A 1 0.02 20.24 -23.03
CA MET A 1 0.41 19.84 -21.65
C MET A 1 0.33 18.34 -21.62
N ASP A 2 1.47 17.67 -21.82
CA ASP A 2 1.55 16.22 -21.76
C ASP A 2 1.26 15.80 -20.33
N VAL A 3 0.06 15.27 -20.09
CA VAL A 3 -0.25 14.62 -18.83
C VAL A 3 0.67 13.40 -18.78
N PRO A 4 1.57 13.26 -17.79
CA PRO A 4 2.46 12.12 -17.73
C PRO A 4 1.60 10.84 -17.76
N GLU A 5 1.76 10.02 -18.80
CA GLU A 5 0.95 8.81 -18.98
C GLU A 5 1.13 7.89 -17.74
N LEU A 6 0.02 7.54 -17.12
CA LEU A 6 -0.01 6.74 -15.91
C LEU A 6 0.04 5.27 -16.33
N ASP A 7 1.25 4.76 -16.53
CA ASP A 7 1.47 3.38 -17.00
C ASP A 7 1.48 2.37 -15.84
N CYS A 8 1.26 1.08 -16.14
CA CYS A 8 1.39 -0.04 -15.19
C CYS A 8 2.64 0.04 -14.33
N ARG A 9 3.76 0.45 -14.94
CA ARG A 9 5.06 0.58 -14.25
C ARG A 9 5.03 1.62 -13.14
N ARG A 10 4.36 2.75 -13.36
CA ARG A 10 4.17 3.80 -12.34
C ARG A 10 3.20 3.36 -11.26
N GLY A 11 2.14 2.65 -11.63
CA GLY A 11 1.22 2.00 -10.69
C GLY A 11 1.94 1.01 -9.76
N GLY A 12 2.76 0.12 -10.33
CA GLY A 12 3.56 -0.84 -9.57
C GLY A 12 4.59 -0.17 -8.65
N LEU A 13 5.27 0.89 -9.10
CA LEU A 13 6.17 1.67 -8.25
C LEU A 13 5.44 2.37 -7.10
N ALA A 14 4.25 2.92 -7.36
CA ALA A 14 3.44 3.53 -6.31
C ALA A 14 2.98 2.51 -5.27
N THR A 15 2.58 1.31 -5.71
CA THR A 15 2.27 0.18 -4.83
C THR A 15 3.46 -0.20 -3.97
N LEU A 16 4.65 -0.38 -4.57
CA LEU A 16 5.87 -0.73 -3.83
C LEU A 16 6.22 0.32 -2.78
N ALA A 17 6.26 1.59 -3.19
CA ALA A 17 6.58 2.71 -2.31
C ALA A 17 5.56 2.84 -1.17
N GLY A 18 4.27 2.78 -1.50
CA GLY A 18 3.19 2.82 -0.51
C GLY A 18 3.31 1.67 0.49
N GLN A 19 3.55 0.45 0.02
CA GLN A 19 3.60 -0.70 0.91
C GLN A 19 4.83 -0.67 1.85
N LEU A 20 5.97 -0.18 1.36
CA LEU A 20 7.16 0.04 2.20
C LEU A 20 6.91 1.11 3.27
N VAL A 21 6.23 2.20 2.93
CA VAL A 21 5.84 3.24 3.89
C VAL A 21 4.86 2.66 4.93
N ALA A 22 3.87 1.88 4.49
CA ALA A 22 2.92 1.23 5.39
C ALA A 22 3.63 0.31 6.38
N LEU A 23 4.52 -0.56 5.90
CA LEU A 23 5.31 -1.45 6.75
C LEU A 23 6.21 -0.68 7.72
N ALA A 24 6.88 0.38 7.25
CA ALA A 24 7.74 1.21 8.09
C ALA A 24 6.96 1.88 9.23
N VAL A 25 5.70 2.26 8.98
CA VAL A 25 4.82 2.87 9.99
C VAL A 25 4.27 1.81 10.96
N LEU A 26 3.80 0.68 10.44
CA LEU A 26 3.21 -0.40 11.25
C LEU A 26 4.26 -1.10 12.14
N LEU A 27 5.50 -1.22 11.66
CA LEU A 27 6.60 -1.85 12.40
C LEU A 27 7.39 -0.85 13.27
N ARG A 28 7.07 0.46 13.22
CA ARG A 28 7.83 1.48 13.94
C ARG A 28 7.90 1.23 15.45
N PRO A 29 6.80 0.89 16.14
CA PRO A 29 6.90 0.27 17.45
C PRO A 29 7.04 -1.25 17.26
N LEU A 30 8.29 -1.72 17.10
CA LEU A 30 8.59 -3.15 16.91
C LEU A 30 7.84 -4.11 17.85
N PRO A 31 7.62 -3.79 19.15
CA PRO A 31 6.86 -4.68 20.04
C PRO A 31 5.36 -4.74 19.72
N SER A 32 4.76 -3.61 19.30
CA SER A 32 3.31 -3.48 19.12
C SER A 32 2.83 -4.02 17.78
N GLY A 33 3.62 -3.82 16.73
CA GLY A 33 3.30 -4.30 15.38
C GLY A 33 3.39 -5.82 15.26
N LEU A 34 4.38 -6.45 15.92
CA LEU A 34 4.52 -7.90 15.94
C LEU A 34 3.50 -8.58 16.87
N SER A 35 3.16 -7.97 18.01
CA SER A 35 2.10 -8.48 18.88
C SER A 35 0.71 -8.45 18.21
N ALA A 36 0.46 -7.49 17.31
CA ALA A 36 -0.77 -7.48 16.51
C ALA A 36 -0.83 -8.66 15.51
N ALA A 37 0.31 -9.30 15.21
CA ALA A 37 0.41 -10.48 14.35
C ALA A 37 0.26 -11.81 15.10
N ASP A 38 -0.07 -11.83 16.40
CA ASP A 38 -0.30 -13.07 17.17
C ASP A 38 -1.64 -13.76 16.84
N THR A 39 -2.45 -13.17 15.96
CA THR A 39 -3.72 -13.76 15.48
C THR A 39 -3.62 -14.10 13.99
N THR A 40 -4.37 -15.10 13.53
CA THR A 40 -4.45 -15.47 12.10
C THR A 40 -4.83 -14.26 11.22
N GLN A 41 -5.72 -13.41 11.72
CA GLN A 41 -6.12 -12.18 11.04
C GLN A 41 -4.98 -11.14 11.04
N GLY A 42 -4.26 -11.01 12.15
CA GLY A 42 -3.04 -10.21 12.25
C GLY A 42 -1.97 -10.62 11.25
N ILE A 43 -1.67 -11.91 11.12
CA ILE A 43 -0.72 -12.43 10.13
C ILE A 43 -1.16 -12.07 8.70
N ALA A 44 -2.45 -12.23 8.39
CA ALA A 44 -2.99 -11.90 7.09
C ALA A 44 -2.79 -10.40 6.75
N PHE A 45 -3.09 -9.50 7.69
CA PHE A 45 -3.02 -8.05 7.48
C PHE A 45 -1.61 -7.45 7.59
N PHE A 46 -0.77 -7.95 8.49
CA PHE A 46 0.55 -7.39 8.77
C PHE A 46 1.69 -8.08 8.01
N ALA A 47 1.48 -9.31 7.52
CA ALA A 47 2.51 -10.04 6.77
C ALA A 47 2.04 -10.43 5.36
N ALA A 48 0.97 -11.22 5.23
CA ALA A 48 0.60 -11.81 3.94
C ALA A 48 0.17 -10.77 2.91
N LEU A 49 -0.76 -9.86 3.26
CA LEU A 49 -1.26 -8.81 2.37
C LEU A 49 -0.15 -7.84 1.92
N PRO A 50 0.74 -7.34 2.81
CA PRO A 50 1.88 -6.56 2.39
C PRO A 50 2.81 -7.29 1.43
N LEU A 51 3.08 -8.57 1.68
CA LEU A 51 4.03 -9.35 0.90
C LEU A 51 3.46 -9.65 -0.50
N VAL A 52 2.17 -10.01 -0.60
CA VAL A 52 1.46 -10.14 -1.88
C VAL A 52 1.42 -8.82 -2.63
N SER A 53 1.17 -7.70 -1.94
CA SER A 53 1.14 -6.36 -2.55
C SER A 53 2.51 -5.94 -3.08
N LEU A 54 3.60 -6.29 -2.38
CA LEU A 54 4.97 -6.06 -2.85
C LEU A 54 5.29 -6.91 -4.08
N ILE A 55 4.94 -8.20 -4.07
CA ILE A 55 5.15 -9.09 -5.22
C ILE A 55 4.36 -8.58 -6.43
N GLY A 56 3.08 -8.25 -6.26
CA GLY A 56 2.23 -7.72 -7.33
C GLY A 56 2.71 -6.38 -7.87
N GLY A 57 3.16 -5.47 -6.99
CA GLY A 57 3.78 -4.21 -7.39
C GLY A 57 5.05 -4.43 -8.22
N ALA A 58 5.95 -5.31 -7.79
CA ALA A 58 7.16 -5.67 -8.53
C ALA A 58 6.83 -6.33 -9.88
N TYR A 59 5.84 -7.22 -9.91
CA TYR A 59 5.40 -7.88 -11.13
C TYR A 59 4.81 -6.90 -12.15
N ALA A 60 4.03 -5.91 -11.70
CA ALA A 60 3.53 -4.83 -12.53
C ALA A 60 4.65 -3.92 -13.08
N VAL A 61 5.71 -3.69 -12.30
CA VAL A 61 6.91 -2.96 -12.76
C VAL A 61 7.64 -3.69 -13.88
N LEU A 62 7.66 -5.03 -13.84
CA LEU A 62 8.29 -5.88 -14.84
C LEU A 62 7.43 -6.08 -16.10
N GLY A 63 6.21 -5.55 -16.14
CA GLY A 63 5.33 -5.65 -17.31
C GLY A 63 4.68 -7.03 -17.47
N GLY A 64 4.37 -7.69 -16.36
CA GLY A 64 3.70 -8.99 -16.36
C GLY A 64 2.29 -9.00 -16.98
N LEU A 65 1.79 -10.21 -17.28
CA LEU A 65 0.41 -10.42 -17.72
C LEU A 65 -0.55 -9.97 -16.61
N TYR A 66 -1.61 -9.22 -16.94
CA TYR A 66 -2.51 -8.62 -15.95
C TYR A 66 -1.85 -7.59 -15.02
N SER A 67 -0.79 -6.92 -15.46
CA SER A 67 -0.11 -5.85 -14.73
C SER A 67 -0.99 -4.67 -14.30
N GLY A 68 -2.23 -4.56 -14.82
CA GLY A 68 -3.25 -3.65 -14.33
C GLY A 68 -4.06 -4.18 -13.14
N VAL A 69 -4.19 -5.49 -12.94
CA VAL A 69 -5.01 -6.08 -11.86
C VAL A 69 -4.27 -6.01 -10.51
N ASP A 70 -2.97 -6.27 -10.50
CA ASP A 70 -2.19 -6.30 -9.26
C ASP A 70 -2.11 -4.93 -8.56
N PRO A 71 -1.89 -3.80 -9.26
CA PRO A 71 -1.95 -2.48 -8.66
C PRO A 71 -3.35 -2.09 -8.18
N PHE A 72 -4.42 -2.67 -8.75
CA PHE A 72 -5.79 -2.44 -8.27
C PHE A 72 -5.98 -3.04 -6.88
N VAL A 73 -5.63 -4.32 -6.73
CA VAL A 73 -5.80 -5.07 -5.49
C VAL A 73 -4.88 -4.51 -4.40
N ALA A 74 -3.63 -4.28 -4.76
CA ALA A 74 -2.64 -3.74 -3.82
C ALA A 74 -2.90 -2.27 -3.48
N GLY A 75 -3.34 -1.44 -4.44
CA GLY A 75 -3.76 -0.06 -4.17
C GLY A 75 -5.00 0.01 -3.27
N SER A 76 -5.97 -0.89 -3.46
CA SER A 76 -7.17 -0.97 -2.61
C SER A 76 -6.84 -1.40 -1.18
N SER A 77 -5.93 -2.36 -0.99
CA SER A 77 -5.47 -2.74 0.35
C SER A 77 -4.71 -1.59 1.04
N LEU A 78 -3.88 -0.87 0.29
CA LEU A 78 -3.20 0.35 0.72
C LEU A 78 -4.20 1.45 1.15
N ALA A 79 -5.32 1.60 0.44
CA ALA A 79 -6.37 2.54 0.82
C ALA A 79 -6.98 2.20 2.19
N VAL A 80 -7.26 0.92 2.46
CA VAL A 80 -7.76 0.44 3.77
C VAL A 80 -6.76 0.71 4.88
N VAL A 81 -5.47 0.43 4.64
CA VAL A 81 -4.39 0.73 5.60
C VAL A 81 -4.28 2.24 5.80
N SER A 82 -4.38 3.03 4.73
CA SER A 82 -4.33 4.50 4.78
C SER A 82 -5.47 5.09 5.62
N LEU A 83 -6.68 4.54 5.51
CA LEU A 83 -7.83 4.96 6.30
C LEU A 83 -7.65 4.59 7.77
N THR A 84 -7.18 3.37 8.03
CA THR A 84 -6.91 2.89 9.40
C THR A 84 -5.87 3.76 10.11
N LEU A 85 -4.78 4.11 9.41
CA LEU A 85 -3.73 4.99 9.94
C LEU A 85 -4.19 6.46 9.98
N GLY A 86 -4.87 6.94 8.95
CA GLY A 86 -5.38 8.31 8.83
C GLY A 86 -6.36 8.68 9.93
N LEU A 87 -7.28 7.76 10.25
CA LEU A 87 -8.25 7.90 11.33
C LEU A 87 -7.64 7.73 12.73
N GLY A 88 -6.34 7.42 12.83
CA GLY A 88 -5.61 7.45 14.10
C GLY A 88 -6.19 6.52 15.15
N LEU A 89 -6.73 5.36 14.75
CA LEU A 89 -7.29 4.36 15.67
C LEU A 89 -6.16 3.76 16.53
N GLY A 90 -5.79 4.46 17.60
CA GLY A 90 -5.00 3.95 18.73
C GLY A 90 -3.48 4.11 18.69
N LEU A 91 -2.89 4.84 17.74
CA LEU A 91 -1.42 4.95 17.66
C LEU A 91 -0.94 6.41 17.88
N ALA A 92 -0.09 6.61 18.88
CA ALA A 92 0.62 7.86 19.13
C ALA A 92 2.08 7.76 18.63
N PRO A 93 2.68 8.83 18.07
CA PRO A 93 2.13 10.17 17.89
C PRO A 93 1.22 10.28 16.67
N ALA A 94 -0.05 10.66 16.91
CA ALA A 94 -1.13 10.67 15.93
C ALA A 94 -0.82 11.52 14.69
N ALA A 95 -0.08 12.63 14.84
CA ALA A 95 0.27 13.51 13.71
C ALA A 95 1.12 12.82 12.64
N VAL A 96 2.11 12.01 13.04
CA VAL A 96 2.98 11.30 12.07
C VAL A 96 2.22 10.18 11.38
N ILE A 97 1.29 9.55 12.10
CA ILE A 97 0.52 8.41 11.63
C ILE A 97 -0.61 8.86 10.70
N SER A 98 -1.27 9.98 11.00
CA SER A 98 -2.23 10.62 10.09
C SER A 98 -1.53 11.16 8.84
N THR A 99 -0.34 11.75 8.96
CA THR A 99 0.44 12.22 7.80
C THR A 99 0.87 11.05 6.91
N ALA A 100 1.32 9.95 7.51
CA ALA A 100 1.63 8.74 6.77
C ALA A 100 0.38 8.13 6.11
N GLY A 101 -0.77 8.11 6.80
CA GLY A 101 -2.05 7.70 6.24
C GLY A 101 -2.41 8.52 4.99
N LEU A 102 -2.33 9.85 5.06
CA LEU A 102 -2.58 10.72 3.90
C LEU A 102 -1.60 10.46 2.75
N GLY A 103 -0.31 10.25 3.06
CA GLY A 103 0.69 9.88 2.05
C GLY A 103 0.38 8.54 1.38
N LEU A 104 -0.06 7.54 2.15
CA LEU A 104 -0.49 6.23 1.65
C LEU A 104 -1.72 6.32 0.75
N SER A 105 -2.65 7.24 1.03
CA SER A 105 -3.80 7.49 0.15
C SER A 105 -3.37 7.99 -1.23
N VAL A 106 -2.30 8.80 -1.32
CA VAL A 106 -1.75 9.24 -2.62
C VAL A 106 -1.20 8.04 -3.39
N PHE A 107 -0.43 7.16 -2.74
CA PHE A 107 0.08 5.94 -3.38
C PHE A 107 -1.05 5.00 -3.83
N ALA A 108 -2.08 4.83 -3.00
CA ALA A 108 -3.26 4.04 -3.32
C ALA A 108 -3.99 4.57 -4.56
N VAL A 109 -4.24 5.89 -4.61
CA VAL A 109 -4.91 6.54 -5.74
C VAL A 109 -4.09 6.39 -7.02
N VAL A 110 -2.77 6.59 -6.96
CA VAL A 110 -1.89 6.43 -8.12
C VAL A 110 -1.89 4.98 -8.63
N ALA A 111 -1.83 3.99 -7.73
CA ALA A 111 -1.87 2.58 -8.08
C ALA A 111 -3.20 2.19 -8.75
N VAL A 112 -4.34 2.62 -8.19
CA VAL A 112 -5.67 2.35 -8.74
C VAL A 112 -5.89 3.06 -10.07
N LEU A 113 -5.48 4.32 -10.21
CA LEU A 113 -5.64 5.05 -11.46
C LEU A 113 -4.75 4.50 -12.58
N ALA A 114 -3.52 4.10 -12.28
CA ALA A 114 -2.64 3.45 -13.26
C ALA A 114 -3.20 2.07 -13.69
N SER A 115 -3.79 1.33 -12.76
CA SER A 115 -4.49 0.08 -13.03
C SER A 115 -5.66 0.27 -14.00
N LEU A 116 -6.55 1.22 -13.72
CA LEU A 116 -7.75 1.47 -14.52
C LEU A 116 -7.45 1.95 -15.94
N ARG A 117 -6.28 2.55 -16.17
CA ARG A 117 -5.83 2.99 -17.50
C ARG A 117 -5.13 1.91 -18.30
N ALA A 118 -4.72 0.84 -17.64
CA ALA A 118 -4.04 -0.30 -18.27
C ALA A 118 -5.00 -1.43 -18.68
N MET A 119 -6.28 -1.31 -18.33
CA MET A 119 -7.37 -2.20 -18.76
C MET A 119 -8.05 -1.63 -20.01
#